data_AF-A0A965T7P7-F1
#
_entry.id   AF-A0A965T7P7-F1
#
_cell.length_a   1.000
_cell.length_b   1.000
_cell.length_c   1.000
_cell.angle_alpha   90.00
_cell.angle_beta   90.00
_cell.angle_gamma   90.00
#
_symmetry.space_group_name_H-M   'P 1'
#
loop_
_entity.id
_entity.type
_entity.pdbx_description
1 polymer ?
#
loop_
_entity_poly.entity_id
_entity_poly.type
_entity_poly.pdbx_seq_one_letter_code
_entity_poly.pdbx_strand_id
1 'polypeptide(L)'
;MIGRSLETLYLRMNFATRSAEKIVDWLNIKFPQVKIYHPKYIKNPDYQKTFSKQCLDYGSTFSFVVDGGRKNAFKFINSLKIFKSAVSLGGTESLVCHPASTTHSGLSEELREKLEIFEGLIRLSIGIENTEDLMADLSQAFNAINS
;
A
#
# COMPACT_ATOMS: atom_id res chain seq x y z
N MET A 1 13.21 -22.49 -7.08
CA MET A 1 12.19 -23.22 -7.85
C MET A 1 10.93 -22.35 -7.93
N ILE A 2 10.71 -21.65 -9.05
CA ILE A 2 9.61 -20.68 -9.22
C ILE A 2 8.35 -21.34 -9.82
N GLY A 3 8.50 -22.49 -10.50
CA GLY A 3 7.41 -23.18 -11.21
C GLY A 3 6.15 -23.43 -10.38
N ARG A 4 6.31 -23.97 -9.15
CA ARG A 4 5.18 -24.21 -8.24
C ARG A 4 4.40 -22.94 -7.89
N SER A 5 5.09 -21.81 -7.71
CA SER A 5 4.44 -20.53 -7.39
C SER A 5 3.69 -19.94 -8.59
N LEU A 6 4.09 -20.26 -9.83
CA LEU A 6 3.45 -19.76 -11.05
C LEU A 6 2.09 -20.40 -11.31
N GLU A 7 1.88 -21.64 -10.88
CA GLU A 7 0.61 -22.37 -11.04
C GLU A 7 -0.60 -21.59 -10.48
N THR A 8 -0.38 -20.81 -9.42
CA THR A 8 -1.43 -20.01 -8.75
C THR A 8 -1.32 -18.51 -8.99
N LEU A 9 -0.42 -18.06 -9.88
CA LEU A 9 -0.16 -16.64 -10.10
C LEU A 9 -1.42 -15.88 -10.49
N TYR A 10 -2.18 -16.41 -11.46
CA TYR A 10 -3.41 -15.77 -11.93
C TYR A 10 -4.44 -15.62 -10.79
N LEU A 11 -4.64 -16.66 -9.98
CA LEU A 11 -5.59 -16.62 -8.86
C LEU A 11 -5.17 -15.59 -7.80
N ARG A 12 -3.89 -15.62 -7.40
CA ARG A 12 -3.35 -14.70 -6.40
C ARG A 12 -3.40 -13.25 -6.86
N MET A 13 -3.00 -12.96 -8.09
CA MET A 13 -3.00 -11.60 -8.62
C MET A 13 -4.41 -11.02 -8.75
N ASN A 14 -5.38 -11.79 -9.26
CA ASN A 14 -6.76 -11.33 -9.37
C ASN A 14 -7.38 -11.04 -8.00
N PHE A 15 -7.17 -11.93 -7.03
CA PHE A 15 -7.72 -11.74 -5.69
C PHE A 15 -7.07 -10.56 -4.96
N ALA A 16 -5.73 -10.49 -4.97
CA ALA A 16 -4.99 -9.44 -4.29
C ALA A 16 -5.27 -8.06 -4.88
N THR A 17 -5.40 -7.96 -6.21
CA THR A 17 -5.68 -6.68 -6.87
C THR A 17 -7.09 -6.19 -6.57
N ARG A 18 -8.11 -7.05 -6.65
CA ARG A 18 -9.48 -6.70 -6.26
C ARG A 18 -9.59 -6.30 -4.79
N SER A 19 -8.83 -6.97 -3.91
CA SER A 19 -8.77 -6.62 -2.49
C SER A 19 -8.11 -5.26 -2.28
N ALA A 20 -6.99 -4.99 -2.96
CA ALA A 20 -6.32 -3.70 -2.90
C ALA A 20 -7.21 -2.57 -3.40
N GLU A 21 -7.92 -2.76 -4.51
CA GLU A 21 -8.85 -1.76 -5.05
C GLU A 21 -9.95 -1.43 -4.04
N LYS A 22 -10.57 -2.45 -3.43
CA LYS A 22 -11.59 -2.25 -2.37
C LYS A 22 -11.03 -1.50 -1.15
N ILE A 23 -9.84 -1.88 -0.69
CA ILE A 23 -9.18 -1.22 0.44
C ILE A 23 -8.88 0.23 0.10
N VAL A 24 -8.39 0.51 -1.11
CA VAL A 24 -8.07 1.86 -1.58
C VAL A 24 -9.31 2.73 -1.66
N ASP A 25 -10.42 2.21 -2.19
CA ASP A 25 -11.71 2.93 -2.19
C ASP A 25 -12.23 3.19 -0.78
N TRP A 26 -12.15 2.20 0.10
CA TRP A 26 -12.51 2.34 1.49
C TRP A 26 -11.65 3.40 2.20
N LEU A 27 -10.33 3.40 2.00
CA LEU A 27 -9.41 4.41 2.55
C LEU A 27 -9.77 5.81 2.07
N ASN A 28 -10.02 5.97 0.77
CA ASN A 28 -10.37 7.25 0.16
C ASN A 28 -11.69 7.82 0.70
N ILE A 29 -12.63 6.96 1.07
CA ILE A 29 -13.92 7.36 1.69
C ILE A 29 -13.77 7.63 3.19
N LYS A 30 -13.09 6.73 3.91
CA LYS A 30 -13.05 6.74 5.39
C LYS A 30 -12.02 7.73 5.94
N PHE A 31 -10.93 7.97 5.22
CA PHE A 31 -9.82 8.84 5.61
C PHE A 31 -9.47 9.82 4.46
N PRO A 32 -10.38 10.73 4.09
CA PRO A 32 -10.19 11.63 2.95
C PRO A 32 -9.00 12.59 3.10
N GLN A 33 -8.48 12.77 4.32
CA GLN A 33 -7.28 13.56 4.60
C GLN A 33 -5.97 12.87 4.17
N VAL A 34 -5.99 11.55 4.00
CA VAL A 34 -4.80 10.75 3.68
C VAL A 34 -4.51 10.85 2.18
N LYS A 35 -3.28 11.27 1.81
CA LYS A 35 -2.84 11.27 0.41
C LYS A 35 -2.55 9.84 -0.03
N ILE A 36 -3.35 9.30 -0.95
CA ILE A 36 -3.21 7.93 -1.47
C ILE A 36 -2.49 7.94 -2.83
N TYR A 37 -1.49 7.08 -2.97
CA TYR A 37 -0.78 6.78 -4.22
C TYR A 37 -1.24 5.43 -4.77
N HIS A 38 -2.23 5.47 -5.67
CA HIS A 38 -2.73 4.29 -6.37
C HIS A 38 -3.07 4.64 -7.83
N PRO A 39 -2.71 3.80 -8.82
CA PRO A 39 -2.99 4.01 -10.25
C PRO A 39 -4.43 4.45 -10.58
N LYS A 40 -5.43 3.89 -9.89
CA LYS A 40 -6.86 4.22 -10.04
C LYS A 40 -7.18 5.71 -9.93
N TYR A 41 -6.45 6.46 -9.12
CA TYR A 41 -6.75 7.88 -8.87
C TYR A 41 -5.91 8.85 -9.71
N ILE A 42 -5.10 8.34 -10.64
CA ILE A 42 -4.35 9.17 -11.58
C ILE A 42 -5.30 9.64 -12.70
N LYS A 43 -5.65 10.93 -12.68
CA LYS A 43 -6.62 11.55 -13.60
C LYS A 43 -6.01 12.07 -14.92
N ASN A 44 -4.69 11.98 -15.09
CA ASN A 44 -4.01 12.45 -16.30
C ASN A 44 -4.50 11.65 -17.54
N PRO A 45 -5.00 12.31 -18.61
CA PRO A 45 -5.54 11.60 -19.78
C PRO A 45 -4.53 10.72 -20.52
N ASP A 46 -3.28 11.17 -20.67
CA ASP A 46 -2.23 10.40 -21.34
C ASP A 46 -1.84 9.16 -20.53
N TYR A 47 -1.81 9.30 -19.20
CA TYR A 47 -1.66 8.17 -18.29
C TYR A 47 -2.80 7.17 -18.48
N GLN A 48 -4.07 7.61 -18.43
CA GLN A 48 -5.23 6.73 -18.56
C GLN A 48 -5.25 6.01 -19.92
N LYS A 49 -4.89 6.70 -21.00
CA LYS A 49 -4.76 6.12 -22.34
C LYS A 49 -3.67 5.06 -22.40
N THR A 50 -2.54 5.28 -21.73
CA THR A 50 -1.44 4.31 -21.70
C THR A 50 -1.79 3.11 -20.82
N PHE A 51 -2.32 3.37 -19.62
CA PHE A 51 -2.75 2.36 -18.67
C PHE A 51 -3.78 1.40 -19.28
N SER A 52 -4.84 1.93 -19.89
CA SER A 52 -5.89 1.11 -20.53
C SER A 52 -5.38 0.24 -21.69
N LYS A 53 -4.26 0.63 -22.32
CA LYS A 53 -3.62 -0.16 -23.40
C LYS A 53 -2.65 -1.22 -22.89
N GLN A 54 -2.03 -1.02 -21.73
CA GLN A 54 -0.88 -1.81 -21.27
C GLN A 54 -1.14 -2.60 -19.99
N CYS A 55 -2.19 -2.27 -19.24
CA CYS A 55 -2.48 -2.85 -17.94
C CYS A 55 -3.89 -3.42 -17.93
N LEU A 56 -4.04 -4.61 -17.34
CA LEU A 56 -5.35 -5.24 -17.12
C LEU A 56 -6.01 -4.77 -15.82
N ASP A 57 -5.20 -4.36 -14.84
CA ASP A 57 -5.64 -3.97 -13.50
C ASP A 57 -4.54 -3.12 -12.81
N TYR A 58 -4.85 -2.52 -11.65
CA TYR A 58 -4.01 -1.56 -10.93
C TYR A 58 -2.91 -2.19 -10.07
N GLY A 59 -2.98 -3.51 -9.85
CA GLY A 59 -2.07 -4.27 -8.99
C GLY A 59 -2.40 -4.18 -7.50
N SER A 60 -1.70 -4.98 -6.67
CA SER A 60 -2.00 -5.11 -5.25
C SER A 60 -1.13 -4.24 -4.32
N THR A 61 -0.25 -3.41 -4.89
CA THR A 61 0.70 -2.59 -4.12
C THR A 61 0.37 -1.12 -4.29
N PHE A 62 0.27 -0.41 -3.17
CA PHE A 62 0.02 1.02 -3.15
C PHE A 62 0.62 1.66 -1.91
N SER A 63 0.65 2.98 -1.88
CA SER A 63 1.15 3.72 -0.72
C SER A 63 0.19 4.82 -0.31
N PHE A 64 0.33 5.29 0.91
CA PHE A 64 -0.37 6.48 1.39
C PHE A 64 0.47 7.22 2.43
N VAL A 65 0.14 8.49 2.66
CA VAL A 65 0.85 9.35 3.61
C VAL A 65 -0.02 9.61 4.81
N VAL A 66 0.49 9.29 6.00
CA VAL A 66 -0.14 9.70 7.27
C VAL A 66 0.49 10.98 7.80
N ASP A 67 -0.33 11.84 8.41
CA ASP A 67 0.13 13.03 9.11
C ASP A 67 0.90 12.66 10.38
N GLY A 68 1.76 13.58 10.86
CA GLY A 68 2.62 13.36 12.03
C GLY A 68 3.92 12.62 11.72
N GLY A 69 4.23 12.42 10.43
CA GLY A 69 5.51 11.92 9.93
C GLY A 69 5.89 10.56 10.51
N ARG A 70 7.20 10.36 10.72
CA ARG A 70 7.77 9.05 11.12
C ARG A 70 7.15 8.50 12.39
N LYS A 71 6.86 9.36 13.36
CA LYS A 71 6.28 8.96 14.66
C LYS A 71 4.93 8.28 14.45
N ASN A 72 4.04 8.91 13.70
CA ASN A 72 2.72 8.35 13.43
C ASN A 72 2.80 7.17 12.46
N ALA A 73 3.68 7.20 11.45
CA ALA A 73 3.89 6.05 10.58
C ALA A 73 4.31 4.81 11.36
N PHE A 74 5.23 4.95 12.32
CA PHE A 74 5.65 3.84 13.18
C PHE A 74 4.57 3.41 14.16
N LYS A 75 3.84 4.35 14.78
CA LYS A 75 2.70 4.02 15.66
C LYS A 75 1.62 3.25 14.90
N PHE A 76 1.30 3.65 13.66
CA PHE A 76 0.39 2.94 12.78
C PHE A 76 0.88 1.52 12.48
N ILE A 77 2.12 1.39 11.97
CA ILE A 77 2.69 0.09 11.58
C ILE A 77 2.74 -0.87 12.78
N ASN A 78 3.15 -0.38 13.95
CA ASN A 78 3.23 -1.19 15.17
C ASN A 78 1.86 -1.56 15.74
N SER A 79 0.78 -0.89 15.31
CA SER A 79 -0.57 -1.21 15.74
C SER A 79 -1.21 -2.31 14.91
N LEU A 80 -0.71 -2.58 13.70
CA LEU A 80 -1.24 -3.63 12.81
C LEU A 80 -1.06 -5.03 13.40
N LYS A 81 -2.05 -5.89 13.19
CA LYS A 81 -2.09 -7.26 13.73
C LYS A 81 -2.00 -8.33 12.66
N ILE A 82 -2.43 -8.02 11.44
CA ILE A 82 -2.43 -8.94 10.30
C ILE A 82 -1.25 -8.65 9.38
N PHE A 83 -1.06 -7.37 9.04
CA PHE A 83 0.05 -6.96 8.17
C PHE A 83 1.41 -7.22 8.83
N LYS A 84 2.31 -7.86 8.10
CA LYS A 84 3.69 -8.07 8.58
C LYS A 84 4.60 -6.94 8.14
N SER A 85 5.44 -6.46 9.04
CA SER A 85 6.48 -5.48 8.71
C SER A 85 7.61 -6.15 7.94
N ALA A 86 7.66 -5.97 6.62
CA ALA A 86 8.70 -6.50 5.75
C ALA A 86 8.87 -5.67 4.47
N VAL A 87 10.07 -5.68 3.89
CA VAL A 87 10.40 -4.89 2.71
C VAL A 87 10.03 -5.56 1.38
N SER A 88 9.75 -6.86 1.37
CA SER A 88 9.29 -7.61 0.20
C SER A 88 7.86 -7.24 -0.20
N LEU A 89 7.36 -7.78 -1.32
CA LEU A 89 6.03 -7.54 -1.86
C LEU A 89 5.59 -8.69 -2.78
N GLY A 90 4.30 -8.76 -3.12
CA GLY A 90 3.73 -9.72 -4.08
C GLY A 90 3.56 -11.15 -3.57
N GLY A 91 3.74 -11.37 -2.26
CA GLY A 91 3.47 -12.64 -1.58
C GLY A 91 1.99 -12.90 -1.37
N THR A 92 1.68 -14.02 -0.73
CA THR A 92 0.31 -14.34 -0.27
C THR A 92 -0.07 -13.63 1.02
N GLU A 93 0.93 -13.16 1.76
CA GLU A 93 0.77 -12.42 3.01
C GLU A 93 0.81 -10.90 2.75
N SER A 94 -0.03 -10.17 3.47
CA SER A 94 -0.09 -8.72 3.41
C SER A 94 1.09 -8.12 4.16
N LEU A 95 1.82 -7.23 3.48
CA LEU A 95 3.05 -6.62 3.98
C LEU A 95 2.91 -5.11 4.08
N VAL A 96 3.53 -4.55 5.09
CA VAL A 96 3.64 -3.11 5.32
C VAL A 96 5.11 -2.72 5.47
N CYS A 97 5.50 -1.58 4.92
CA CYS A 97 6.80 -0.99 5.22
C CYS A 97 6.73 0.54 5.26
N HIS A 98 7.67 1.14 5.99
CA HIS A 98 7.97 2.56 5.95
C HIS A 98 9.17 2.81 5.02
N PRO A 99 8.97 3.25 3.76
CA PRO A 99 10.03 3.31 2.76
C PRO A 99 11.22 4.19 3.18
N ALA A 100 10.94 5.33 3.82
CA ALA A 100 11.93 6.31 4.24
C ALA A 100 12.98 5.75 5.22
N SER A 101 12.64 4.75 6.05
CA SER A 101 13.58 4.10 6.97
C SER A 101 14.02 2.71 6.53
N THR A 102 13.58 2.25 5.36
CA THR A 102 13.86 0.89 4.86
C THR A 102 14.35 0.94 3.42
N THR A 103 13.48 0.71 2.44
CA THR A 103 13.82 0.55 1.02
C THR A 103 14.50 1.78 0.41
N HIS A 104 14.31 2.96 0.99
CA HIS A 104 14.88 4.22 0.51
C HIS A 104 15.74 4.93 1.57
N SER A 105 16.20 4.23 2.60
CA SER A 105 17.00 4.82 3.68
C SER A 105 18.37 5.35 3.22
N GLY A 106 18.86 4.89 2.07
CA GLY A 106 20.12 5.34 1.48
C GLY A 106 20.04 6.70 0.77
N LEU A 107 18.84 7.28 0.60
CA LEU A 107 18.65 8.59 0.00
C LEU A 107 18.72 9.69 1.06
N SER A 108 19.29 10.86 0.70
CA SER A 108 19.22 12.03 1.57
C SER A 108 17.77 12.46 1.82
N GLU A 109 17.49 13.11 2.94
CA GLU A 109 16.16 13.61 3.27
C GLU A 109 15.61 14.55 2.18
N GLU A 110 16.42 15.51 1.74
CA GLU A 110 16.05 16.44 0.65
C GLU A 110 15.66 15.71 -0.64
N LEU A 111 16.36 14.61 -0.99
CA LEU A 111 16.05 13.85 -2.19
C LEU A 111 14.79 13.00 -1.99
N ARG A 112 14.59 12.43 -0.79
CA ARG A 112 13.36 11.71 -0.44
C ARG A 112 12.15 12.62 -0.55
N GLU A 113 12.21 13.83 -0.01
CA GLU A 113 11.12 14.81 -0.12
C GLU A 113 10.81 15.20 -1.56
N LYS A 114 11.84 15.44 -2.39
CA LYS A 114 11.67 15.72 -3.83
C LYS A 114 10.98 14.59 -4.60
N LEU A 115 11.16 13.35 -4.15
CA LEU A 115 10.53 12.15 -4.71
C LEU A 115 9.20 11.80 -4.03
N GLU A 116 8.69 12.67 -3.16
CA GLU A 116 7.50 12.46 -2.34
C GLU A 116 7.58 11.24 -1.40
N ILE A 117 8.79 10.81 -1.05
CA ILE A 117 9.06 9.78 -0.04
C ILE A 117 9.08 10.45 1.33
N PHE A 118 7.90 10.92 1.75
CA PHE A 118 7.74 11.61 3.03
C PHE A 118 7.97 10.67 4.22
N GLU A 119 8.31 11.24 5.38
CA GLU A 119 8.44 10.51 6.65
C GLU A 119 7.11 9.90 7.13
N GLY A 120 5.98 10.32 6.57
CA GLY A 120 4.67 9.70 6.80
C GLY A 120 4.29 8.62 5.79
N LEU A 121 5.14 8.33 4.80
CA LEU A 121 4.82 7.40 3.72
C LEU A 121 4.79 5.95 4.22
N ILE A 122 3.69 5.27 3.94
CA ILE A 122 3.48 3.85 4.24
C ILE A 122 3.15 3.14 2.93
N ARG A 123 3.87 2.05 2.64
CA ARG A 123 3.58 1.18 1.49
C ARG A 123 2.93 -0.11 1.98
N LEU A 124 1.83 -0.48 1.33
CA LEU A 124 1.18 -1.78 1.51
C LEU A 124 1.38 -2.66 0.26
N SER A 125 1.63 -3.94 0.48
CA SER A 125 1.46 -5.00 -0.51
C SER A 125 0.34 -5.90 -0.01
N ILE A 126 -0.80 -5.89 -0.69
CA ILE A 126 -1.96 -6.69 -0.29
C ILE A 126 -1.73 -8.15 -0.72
N GLY A 127 -1.94 -9.06 0.24
CA GLY A 127 -1.88 -10.50 0.06
C GLY A 127 -3.24 -11.08 -0.37
N ILE A 128 -3.54 -12.28 0.12
CA ILE A 128 -4.77 -13.02 -0.19
C ILE A 128 -5.62 -13.34 1.05
N GLU A 129 -5.43 -12.59 2.14
CA GLU A 129 -6.30 -12.65 3.32
C GLU A 129 -7.72 -12.15 3.01
N ASN A 130 -8.66 -12.38 3.93
CA ASN A 130 -10.00 -11.80 3.82
C ASN A 130 -9.92 -10.26 3.77
N THR A 131 -10.54 -9.64 2.76
CA THR A 131 -10.45 -8.19 2.53
C THR A 131 -11.03 -7.38 3.69
N GLU A 132 -12.11 -7.86 4.30
CA GLU A 132 -12.77 -7.19 5.42
C GLU A 132 -11.90 -7.20 6.68
N ASP A 133 -11.19 -8.30 6.95
CA ASP A 133 -10.23 -8.38 8.06
C ASP A 133 -9.07 -7.40 7.87
N LEU A 134 -8.55 -7.26 6.64
CA LEU A 134 -7.51 -6.28 6.32
C LEU A 134 -8.01 -4.84 6.54
N MET A 135 -9.23 -4.52 6.10
CA MET A 135 -9.83 -3.20 6.34
C MET A 135 -10.04 -2.94 7.84
N ALA A 136 -10.47 -3.94 8.61
CA ALA A 136 -10.64 -3.83 10.06
C ALA A 136 -9.29 -3.58 10.77
N ASP A 137 -8.23 -4.28 10.35
CA ASP A 137 -6.88 -4.09 10.90
C ASP A 137 -6.31 -2.70 10.57
N LEU A 138 -6.51 -2.22 9.34
CA LEU A 138 -6.14 -0.84 8.98
C LEU A 138 -6.96 0.17 9.80
N SER A 139 -8.26 -0.04 9.96
CA SER A 139 -9.13 0.87 10.70
C SER A 139 -8.70 1.04 12.16
N GLN A 140 -8.35 -0.07 12.83
CA GLN A 140 -7.90 0.02 14.22
C GLN A 140 -6.50 0.66 14.33
N ALA A 141 -5.61 0.44 13.36
CA ALA A 141 -4.30 1.11 13.32
C ALA A 141 -4.42 2.62 13.07
N PHE A 142 -5.38 3.07 12.25
CA PHE A 142 -5.69 4.50 12.09
C PHE A 142 -6.23 5.13 13.39
N ASN A 143 -7.08 4.42 14.14
CA ASN A 143 -7.57 4.92 15.43
C ASN A 143 -6.41 5.13 16.42
N ALA A 144 -5.39 4.28 16.39
CA ALA A 144 -4.23 4.42 17.26
C ALA A 144 -3.46 5.72 17.02
N ILE A 145 -3.41 6.25 15.80
CA ILE A 145 -2.69 7.51 15.50
C ILE A 145 -3.55 8.78 15.61
N ASN A 146 -4.88 8.61 15.65
CA ASN A 146 -5.84 9.70 15.88
C ASN A 146 -6.16 9.91 17.38
N SER A 147 -5.64 9.02 18.24
CA SER A 147 -5.78 9.07 19.71
C SER A 147 -4.55 9.68 20.38
#